data_AF-A0A498JRW2-F1
#
_entry.id   AF-A0A498JRW2-F1
#
_cell.length_a   1.000
_cell.length_b   1.000
_cell.length_c   1.000
_cell.angle_alpha   90.00
_cell.angle_beta   90.00
_cell.angle_gamma   90.00
#
_symmetry.space_group_name_H-M   'P 1'
#
loop_
_entity.id
_entity.type
_entity.pdbx_description
1 polymer ?
#
loop_
_entity_poly.entity_id
_entity_poly.type
_entity_poly.pdbx_seq_one_letter_code
_entity_poly.pdbx_strand_id
1 'polypeptide(L)'
;MELVTLKTRLFISILFIVLVSVCANTLQTYIVQLNPQGVTSSSFASKPSWHLSFLEQTMSSEEDASSRLLYSYHSAMEGFAAQLSESELESLKMLPDVEVMAPKEVKVRVKPQRLIFTHINQSLSYKVWFISRKRTEKGKMSFAQGQLTWVNSNNSFNRVKSPFSVTWK
;
A
#
# COMPACT_ATOMS: atom_id res chain seq x y z
N MET A 1 48.69 -22.07 4.37
CA MET A 1 48.51 -20.72 4.96
C MET A 1 47.37 -19.95 4.30
N GLU A 2 47.25 -19.97 2.97
CA GLU A 2 46.27 -19.18 2.21
C GLU A 2 44.78 -19.53 2.42
N LEU A 3 44.46 -20.80 2.69
CA LEU A 3 43.06 -21.20 2.91
C LEU A 3 42.48 -20.59 4.21
N VAL A 4 43.32 -20.39 5.22
CA VAL A 4 42.93 -19.78 6.51
C VAL A 4 42.71 -18.28 6.36
N THR A 5 43.54 -17.61 5.55
CA THR A 5 43.40 -16.17 5.25
C THR A 5 42.15 -15.88 4.41
N LEU A 6 41.77 -16.77 3.50
CA LEU A 6 40.54 -16.61 2.70
C LEU A 6 39.28 -16.81 3.56
N LYS A 7 39.25 -17.84 4.42
CA LYS A 7 38.12 -18.10 5.33
C LYS A 7 37.92 -16.97 6.34
N THR A 8 38.99 -16.42 6.89
CA THR A 8 38.91 -15.28 7.81
C THR A 8 38.42 -14.02 7.12
N ARG A 9 38.85 -13.73 5.89
CA ARG A 9 38.31 -12.61 5.10
C ARG A 9 36.83 -12.79 4.76
N LEU A 10 36.40 -13.98 4.37
CA LEU A 10 34.99 -14.28 4.14
C LEU A 10 34.17 -14.12 5.43
N PHE A 11 34.66 -14.63 6.56
CA PHE A 11 33.99 -14.50 7.84
C PHE A 11 33.85 -13.04 8.28
N ILE A 12 34.91 -12.24 8.16
CA ILE A 12 34.87 -10.81 8.48
C ILE A 12 33.94 -10.06 7.52
N SER A 13 33.94 -10.41 6.24
CA SER A 13 33.03 -9.80 5.26
C SER A 13 31.57 -10.13 5.58
N ILE A 14 31.26 -11.38 5.92
CA ILE A 14 29.91 -11.80 6.32
C ILE A 14 29.50 -11.09 7.62
N LEU A 15 30.39 -11.05 8.61
CA LEU A 15 30.14 -10.36 9.88
C LEU A 15 29.89 -8.86 9.67
N PHE A 16 30.66 -8.22 8.79
CA PHE A 16 30.48 -6.81 8.44
C PHE A 16 29.16 -6.56 7.70
N ILE A 17 28.79 -7.43 6.75
CA ILE A 17 27.49 -7.35 6.05
C ILE A 17 26.33 -7.52 7.04
N VAL A 18 26.43 -8.49 7.97
CA VAL A 18 25.41 -8.70 9.01
C VAL A 18 25.32 -7.49 9.94
N LEU A 19 26.46 -6.94 10.38
CA LEU A 19 26.51 -5.77 11.26
C LEU A 19 25.89 -4.53 10.59
N VAL A 20 26.22 -4.25 9.33
CA VAL A 20 25.63 -3.16 8.54
C VAL A 20 24.12 -3.37 8.37
N SER A 21 23.67 -4.61 8.13
CA SER A 21 22.24 -4.93 8.02
C SER A 21 21.46 -4.71 9.32
N VAL A 22 22.06 -4.95 10.49
CA VAL A 22 21.44 -4.71 11.80
C VAL A 22 21.35 -3.21 12.11
N CYS A 23 22.37 -2.43 11.72
CA CYS A 23 22.39 -0.97 11.92
C CYS A 23 21.43 -0.21 10.99
N ALA A 24 21.00 -0.79 9.86
CA ALA A 24 20.16 -0.11 8.87
C ALA A 24 18.67 0.02 9.26
N ASN A 25 18.22 -0.69 10.30
CA ASN A 25 16.79 -0.75 10.66
C ASN A 25 16.44 0.12 11.87
N THR A 26 16.91 1.38 11.90
CA THR A 26 16.55 2.29 13.01
C THR A 26 15.12 2.78 12.83
N LEU A 27 14.23 2.40 13.76
CA LEU A 27 12.88 2.92 13.82
C LEU A 27 12.88 4.37 14.33
N GLN A 28 12.16 5.24 13.64
CA GLN A 28 11.96 6.64 14.02
C GLN A 28 10.47 6.95 14.14
N THR A 29 10.11 7.87 15.03
CA THR A 29 8.72 8.30 15.21
C THR A 29 8.33 9.30 14.13
N TYR A 30 7.25 8.97 13.40
CA TYR A 30 6.65 9.84 12.40
C TYR A 30 5.19 10.12 12.73
N ILE A 31 4.72 11.32 12.37
CA ILE A 31 3.30 11.67 12.38
C ILE A 31 2.80 11.57 10.94
N VAL A 32 1.94 10.60 10.68
CA VAL A 32 1.30 10.36 9.39
C VAL A 32 -0.06 11.04 9.39
N GLN A 33 -0.20 12.06 8.56
CA GLN A 33 -1.47 12.72 8.33
C GLN A 33 -2.23 11.98 7.23
N LEU A 34 -3.46 11.58 7.52
CA LEU A 34 -4.38 10.94 6.61
C LEU A 34 -5.45 11.92 6.14
N ASN A 35 -6.10 11.57 5.04
CA ASN A 35 -7.21 12.37 4.54
C ASN A 35 -8.52 11.99 5.26
N PRO A 36 -9.18 12.92 5.98
CA PRO A 36 -10.42 12.64 6.72
C PRO A 36 -11.59 12.19 5.83
N GLN A 37 -11.57 12.50 4.54
CA GLN A 37 -12.58 12.10 3.55
C GLN A 37 -12.21 10.78 2.83
N GLY A 38 -11.21 10.05 3.32
CA GLY A 38 -10.80 8.76 2.76
C GLY A 38 -11.93 7.74 2.85
N VAL A 39 -12.41 7.26 1.70
CA VAL A 39 -13.58 6.35 1.60
C VAL A 39 -13.31 5.01 2.30
N THR A 40 -12.03 4.64 2.49
CA THR A 40 -11.63 3.45 3.25
C THR A 40 -12.03 3.52 4.73
N SER A 41 -12.19 4.72 5.34
CA SER A 41 -12.49 4.83 6.77
C SER A 41 -13.82 4.17 7.16
N SER A 42 -14.83 4.19 6.27
CA SER A 42 -16.14 3.57 6.54
C SER A 42 -16.13 2.04 6.46
N SER A 43 -15.06 1.45 5.90
CA SER A 43 -14.93 0.00 5.77
C SER A 43 -14.39 -0.68 7.05
N PHE A 44 -14.04 0.10 8.07
CA PHE A 44 -13.48 -0.40 9.33
C PHE A 44 -14.40 -0.10 10.51
N ALA A 45 -14.40 -1.01 11.50
CA ALA A 45 -15.25 -0.90 12.69
C ALA A 45 -14.84 0.27 13.61
N SER A 46 -13.57 0.69 13.57
CA SER A 46 -13.06 1.80 14.38
C SER A 46 -11.95 2.58 13.65
N LYS A 47 -11.82 3.87 13.96
CA LYS A 47 -10.74 4.73 13.43
C LYS A 47 -9.33 4.18 13.73
N PRO A 48 -9.01 3.72 14.96
CA PRO A 48 -7.72 3.07 15.22
C PRO A 48 -7.47 1.84 14.36
N SER A 49 -8.47 0.98 14.14
CA SER A 49 -8.31 -0.19 13.25
C SER A 49 -8.09 0.22 11.79
N TRP A 50 -8.71 1.31 11.35
CA TRP A 50 -8.43 1.88 10.03
C TRP A 50 -6.98 2.39 9.94
N HIS A 51 -6.48 3.09 10.96
CA HIS A 51 -5.11 3.59 11.00
C HIS A 51 -4.07 2.45 11.00
N LEU A 52 -4.31 1.39 11.79
CA LEU A 52 -3.46 0.20 11.80
C LEU A 52 -3.35 -0.47 10.43
N SER A 53 -4.43 -0.47 9.63
CA SER A 53 -4.40 -1.07 8.29
C SER A 53 -3.39 -0.42 7.34
N PHE A 54 -2.98 0.84 7.59
CA PHE A 54 -1.91 1.49 6.82
C PHE A 54 -0.53 0.97 7.23
N LEU A 55 -0.31 0.74 8.52
CA LEU A 55 0.93 0.14 9.02
C LEU A 55 1.09 -1.29 8.51
N GLU A 56 0.04 -2.11 8.60
CA GLU A 56 0.02 -3.49 8.11
C GLU A 56 0.36 -3.60 6.62
N GLN A 57 0.01 -2.60 5.80
CA GLN A 57 0.34 -2.59 4.37
C GLN A 57 1.81 -2.29 4.08
N THR A 58 2.51 -1.67 5.02
CA THR A 58 3.92 -1.25 4.86
C THR A 58 4.90 -2.22 5.50
N MET A 59 4.41 -3.08 6.39
CA MET A 59 5.23 -3.99 7.20
C MET A 59 5.28 -5.40 6.64
N SER A 60 6.36 -6.11 6.97
CA SER A 60 6.50 -7.54 6.69
C SER A 60 5.73 -8.34 7.75
N SER A 61 5.07 -9.44 7.36
CA SER A 61 4.13 -10.23 8.17
C SER A 61 4.64 -10.79 9.51
N GLU A 62 5.92 -10.61 9.85
CA GLU A 62 6.56 -11.20 11.04
C GLU A 62 6.47 -10.30 12.28
N GLU A 63 6.15 -9.02 12.13
CA GLU A 63 6.13 -8.04 13.23
C GLU A 63 4.72 -7.53 13.52
N ASP A 64 4.40 -7.31 14.80
CA ASP A 64 3.10 -6.77 15.21
C ASP A 64 3.05 -5.26 14.97
N ALA A 65 2.32 -4.84 13.93
CA ALA A 65 2.08 -3.44 13.59
C ALA A 65 1.47 -2.63 14.75
N SER A 66 0.73 -3.29 15.65
CA SER A 66 0.12 -2.65 16.82
C SER A 66 1.17 -2.13 17.80
N SER A 67 2.32 -2.80 17.90
CA SER A 67 3.42 -2.40 18.80
C SER A 67 4.09 -1.09 18.38
N ARG A 68 4.01 -0.74 17.09
CA ARG A 68 4.63 0.47 16.52
C ARG A 68 3.68 1.66 16.45
N LEU A 69 2.37 1.45 16.61
CA LEU A 69 1.40 2.53 16.67
C LEU A 69 1.45 3.21 18.04
N LEU A 70 1.88 4.46 18.09
CA LEU A 70 2.00 5.24 19.33
C LEU A 70 0.70 6.00 19.64
N TYR A 71 0.13 6.66 18.64
CA TYR A 71 -1.08 7.48 18.80
C TYR A 71 -1.98 7.42 17.56
N SER A 72 -3.29 7.52 17.78
CA SER A 72 -4.31 7.62 16.72
C SER A 72 -5.08 8.93 16.87
N TYR A 73 -4.85 9.88 15.97
CA TYR A 73 -5.47 11.21 15.98
C TYR A 73 -6.74 11.20 15.12
N HIS A 74 -7.86 11.67 15.67
CA HIS A 74 -9.15 11.70 14.97
C HIS A 74 -10.00 12.94 15.30
N SER A 75 -9.46 13.91 16.04
CA SER A 75 -10.20 15.10 16.49
C SER A 75 -9.73 16.38 15.77
N ALA A 76 -8.46 16.77 15.94
CA ALA A 76 -7.91 17.97 15.29
C ALA A 76 -7.31 17.70 13.90
N MET A 77 -6.86 16.46 13.67
CA MET A 77 -6.40 15.94 12.39
C MET A 77 -6.75 14.46 12.32
N GLU A 78 -6.94 13.96 11.10
CA GLU A 78 -7.04 12.52 10.85
C GLU A 78 -5.63 11.97 10.60
N GLY A 79 -5.21 10.97 11.35
CA GLY A 79 -3.88 10.42 11.21
C GLY A 79 -3.41 9.61 12.41
N PHE A 80 -2.12 9.29 12.42
CA PHE A 80 -1.51 8.53 13.52
C PHE A 80 -0.04 8.86 13.69
N ALA A 81 0.51 8.62 14.88
CA ALA A 81 1.93 8.60 15.11
C ALA A 81 2.40 7.15 15.26
N ALA A 82 3.46 6.78 14.55
CA ALA A 82 4.01 5.43 14.60
C ALA A 82 5.52 5.42 14.44
N GLN A 83 6.15 4.35 14.91
CA GLN A 83 7.54 4.06 14.66
C GLN A 83 7.71 3.36 13.31
N LEU A 84 8.48 3.95 12.40
CA LEU A 84 8.74 3.43 11.07
C LEU A 84 10.23 3.51 10.76
N SER A 85 10.74 2.54 10.02
CA SER A 85 12.02 2.65 9.32
C SER A 85 11.86 3.52 8.06
N GLU A 86 12.97 3.99 7.50
CA GLU A 86 12.94 4.82 6.29
C GLU A 86 12.33 4.07 5.09
N SER A 87 12.59 2.77 4.97
CA SER A 87 12.01 1.94 3.89
C SER A 87 10.51 1.76 4.03
N GLU A 88 9.99 1.62 5.25
CA GLU A 88 8.55 1.56 5.53
C GLU A 88 7.89 2.92 5.28
N LEU A 89 8.54 4.02 5.66
CA LEU A 89 8.08 5.38 5.36
C LEU A 89 7.97 5.61 3.85
N GLU A 90 8.98 5.23 3.08
CA GLU A 90 8.94 5.31 1.62
C GLU A 90 7.83 4.42 1.03
N SER A 91 7.61 3.24 1.60
CA SER A 91 6.49 2.36 1.21
C SER A 91 5.14 3.00 1.50
N LEU A 92 5.00 3.67 2.65
CA LEU A 92 3.79 4.41 3.04
C LEU A 92 3.53 5.60 2.10
N LYS A 93 4.58 6.35 1.76
CA LYS A 93 4.50 7.40 0.74
C LYS A 93 4.12 6.86 -0.63
N MET A 94 4.38 5.59 -0.92
CA MET A 94 4.07 4.93 -2.20
C MET A 94 2.69 4.26 -2.25
N LEU A 95 1.87 4.39 -1.19
CA LEU A 95 0.52 3.82 -1.17
C LEU A 95 -0.34 4.29 -2.36
N PRO A 96 -1.20 3.40 -2.90
CA PRO A 96 -1.93 3.65 -4.14
C PRO A 96 -2.90 4.83 -4.05
N ASP A 97 -2.87 5.70 -5.07
CA ASP A 97 -3.84 6.77 -5.31
C ASP A 97 -5.06 6.29 -6.13
N VAL A 98 -5.19 4.96 -6.27
CA VAL A 98 -6.25 4.32 -7.04
C VAL A 98 -7.07 3.38 -6.17
N GLU A 99 -8.34 3.72 -6.02
CA GLU A 99 -9.35 2.90 -5.35
C GLU A 99 -10.09 2.06 -6.39
N VAL A 100 -10.30 0.77 -6.10
CA VAL A 100 -10.96 -0.15 -7.03
C VAL A 100 -12.14 -0.84 -6.35
N MET A 101 -13.36 -0.47 -6.76
CA MET A 101 -14.58 -1.20 -6.42
C MET A 101 -14.75 -2.34 -7.43
N ALA A 102 -14.23 -3.51 -7.09
CA ALA A 102 -14.30 -4.70 -7.93
C ALA A 102 -15.55 -5.55 -7.64
N PRO A 103 -16.26 -6.06 -8.65
CA PRO A 103 -17.27 -7.10 -8.46
C PRO A 103 -16.64 -8.34 -7.81
N LYS A 104 -17.44 -9.09 -7.04
CA LYS A 104 -16.97 -10.26 -6.27
C LYS A 104 -16.32 -11.32 -7.17
N GLU A 105 -16.80 -11.43 -8.39
CA GLU A 105 -16.45 -12.42 -9.40
C GLU A 105 -15.18 -12.07 -10.17
N VAL A 106 -14.74 -10.81 -10.12
CA VAL A 106 -13.61 -10.31 -10.90
C VAL A 106 -12.52 -9.80 -9.97
N LYS A 107 -11.30 -10.31 -10.13
CA LYS A 107 -10.11 -9.68 -9.58
C LYS A 107 -9.66 -8.59 -10.55
N VAL A 108 -9.60 -7.35 -10.08
CA VAL A 108 -9.15 -6.20 -10.88
C VAL A 108 -7.74 -5.83 -10.45
N ARG A 109 -6.86 -5.61 -11.42
CA ARG A 109 -5.49 -5.11 -11.19
C ARG A 109 -5.27 -3.86 -12.01
N VAL A 110 -4.66 -2.84 -11.42
CA VAL A 110 -4.33 -1.57 -12.08
C VAL A 110 -2.84 -1.33 -11.98
N LYS A 111 -2.19 -0.92 -13.07
CA LYS A 111 -0.81 -0.41 -13.06
C LYS A 111 -0.66 0.83 -13.95
N PRO A 112 0.07 1.88 -13.51
CA PRO A 112 0.63 2.04 -12.16
C PRO A 112 -0.48 2.26 -11.11
N GLN A 113 -0.13 2.14 -9.83
CA GLN A 113 -1.05 2.37 -8.70
C GLN A 113 -1.17 3.85 -8.32
N ARG A 114 -0.38 4.71 -8.96
CA ARG A 114 -0.34 6.17 -8.82
C ARG A 114 0.00 6.79 -10.17
N LEU A 115 -0.63 7.92 -10.47
CA LEU A 115 -0.30 8.75 -11.64
C LEU A 115 0.31 10.06 -11.15
N ILE A 116 1.56 10.34 -11.51
CA ILE A 116 2.29 11.55 -11.11
C ILE A 116 2.46 12.46 -12.32
N PHE A 117 1.67 13.54 -12.35
CA PHE A 117 1.77 14.58 -13.38
C PHE A 117 2.75 15.65 -12.89
N THR A 118 3.87 15.82 -13.58
CA THR A 118 4.91 16.81 -13.24
C THR A 118 4.81 18.09 -14.06
N HIS A 119 4.07 18.06 -15.18
CA HIS A 119 3.89 19.19 -16.08
C HIS A 119 2.41 19.38 -16.44
N ILE A 120 2.02 20.62 -16.70
CA ILE A 120 0.67 20.96 -17.19
C ILE A 120 0.49 20.33 -18.58
N ASN A 121 -0.70 19.79 -18.86
CA ASN A 121 -1.06 19.09 -20.12
C ASN A 121 -0.33 17.76 -20.37
N GLN A 122 0.36 17.20 -19.38
CA GLN A 122 0.92 15.87 -19.49
C GLN A 122 -0.19 14.80 -19.52
N SER A 123 -0.05 13.81 -20.39
CA SER A 123 -0.92 12.63 -20.42
C SER A 123 -0.17 11.40 -19.93
N LEU A 124 -0.81 10.59 -19.09
CA LEU A 124 -0.29 9.33 -18.58
C LEU A 124 -1.26 8.19 -18.89
N SER A 125 -0.70 7.01 -19.14
CA SER A 125 -1.48 5.80 -19.40
C SER A 125 -1.45 4.86 -18.22
N TYR A 126 -2.55 4.12 -18.04
CA TYR A 126 -2.65 3.02 -17.08
C TYR A 126 -3.27 1.80 -17.75
N LYS A 127 -2.97 0.62 -17.20
CA LYS A 127 -3.52 -0.65 -17.64
C LYS A 127 -4.37 -1.26 -16.55
N VAL A 128 -5.51 -1.79 -16.96
CA VAL A 128 -6.44 -2.52 -16.08
C VAL A 128 -6.57 -3.95 -16.58
N TRP A 129 -6.33 -4.91 -15.70
CA TRP A 129 -6.59 -6.33 -15.97
C TRP A 129 -7.79 -6.79 -15.17
N PHE A 130 -8.71 -7.45 -15.85
CA PHE A 130 -9.88 -8.10 -15.28
C PHE A 130 -9.66 -9.61 -15.31
N ILE A 131 -9.61 -10.24 -14.13
CA ILE A 131 -9.28 -11.66 -13.98
C ILE A 131 -10.47 -12.34 -13.33
N SER A 132 -11.18 -13.17 -14.09
CA SER A 132 -12.33 -13.93 -13.58
C SER A 132 -11.90 -14.90 -12.47
N ARG A 133 -12.62 -14.91 -11.34
CA ARG A 133 -12.42 -15.90 -10.28
C ARG A 133 -13.15 -17.18 -10.67
N LYS A 134 -12.45 -18.31 -10.74
CA LYS A 134 -12.89 -19.55 -11.41
C LYS A 134 -13.93 -20.39 -10.63
N ARG A 135 -14.76 -19.78 -9.80
CA ARG A 135 -15.83 -20.46 -9.05
C ARG A 135 -17.07 -19.58 -9.03
N THR A 136 -18.10 -19.93 -9.81
CA THR A 136 -19.47 -20.21 -9.35
C THR A 136 -20.31 -20.59 -10.58
N GLU A 137 -21.06 -21.68 -10.43
CA GLU A 137 -22.20 -22.18 -11.22
C GLU A 137 -22.43 -21.59 -12.62
N LYS A 138 -22.32 -22.46 -13.63
CA LYS A 138 -22.90 -22.25 -14.97
C LYS A 138 -24.33 -21.70 -14.80
N GLY A 139 -24.55 -20.41 -15.05
CA GLY A 139 -25.88 -19.90 -15.41
C GLY A 139 -26.43 -18.65 -14.72
N LYS A 140 -25.73 -17.90 -13.87
CA LYS A 140 -26.36 -16.75 -13.17
C LYS A 140 -25.84 -15.32 -13.43
N MET A 141 -24.68 -15.10 -14.05
CA MET A 141 -24.22 -13.74 -14.35
C MET A 141 -23.77 -13.60 -15.81
N SER A 142 -24.43 -12.71 -16.54
CA SER A 142 -24.06 -12.29 -17.90
C SER A 142 -23.07 -11.12 -17.90
N PHE A 143 -23.09 -10.30 -16.85
CA PHE A 143 -22.20 -9.16 -16.68
C PHE A 143 -21.96 -8.83 -15.20
N ALA A 144 -20.89 -8.09 -14.95
CA ALA A 144 -20.58 -7.48 -13.67
C ALA A 144 -20.11 -6.04 -13.88
N GLN A 145 -20.31 -5.20 -12.87
CA GLN A 145 -19.97 -3.78 -12.91
C GLN A 145 -19.09 -3.40 -11.73
N GLY A 146 -18.21 -2.43 -11.96
CA GLY A 146 -17.38 -1.85 -10.91
C GLY A 146 -16.92 -0.46 -11.27
N GLN A 147 -16.09 0.11 -10.41
CA GLN A 147 -15.60 1.47 -10.57
C GLN A 147 -14.15 1.57 -10.14
N LEU A 148 -13.34 2.22 -10.96
CA LEU A 148 -12.00 2.68 -10.60
C LEU A 148 -12.09 4.16 -10.24
N THR A 149 -11.50 4.58 -9.13
CA THR A 149 -11.46 5.98 -8.73
C THR A 149 -10.03 6.41 -8.46
N TRP A 150 -9.54 7.37 -9.24
CA TRP A 150 -8.30 8.06 -8.92
C TRP A 150 -8.60 9.13 -7.88
N VAL A 151 -7.86 9.09 -6.78
CA VAL A 151 -7.93 10.06 -5.69
C VAL A 151 -6.63 10.83 -5.65
N ASN A 152 -6.70 12.15 -5.58
CA ASN A 152 -5.51 12.94 -5.35
C ASN A 152 -5.18 12.88 -3.85
N SER A 153 -4.00 12.34 -3.50
CA SER A 153 -3.52 12.22 -2.13
C SER A 153 -3.48 13.56 -1.38
N ASN A 154 -3.18 14.65 -2.09
CA ASN A 154 -3.13 16.01 -1.53
C ASN A 154 -4.51 16.68 -1.44
N ASN A 155 -5.52 16.19 -2.19
CA ASN A 155 -6.87 16.75 -2.19
C ASN A 155 -7.92 15.71 -2.62
N SER A 156 -8.52 15.04 -1.63
CA SER A 156 -9.53 13.98 -1.82
C SER A 156 -10.83 14.44 -2.49
N PHE A 157 -11.11 15.73 -2.58
CA PHE A 157 -12.31 16.22 -3.27
C PHE A 157 -12.19 16.05 -4.79
N ASN A 158 -10.96 16.05 -5.32
CA ASN A 158 -10.70 15.85 -6.73
C ASN A 158 -10.59 14.35 -7.02
N ARG A 159 -11.70 13.76 -7.46
CA ARG A 159 -11.82 12.32 -7.76
C ARG A 159 -12.17 12.11 -9.22
N VAL A 160 -11.41 11.28 -9.92
CA VAL A 160 -11.71 10.89 -11.29
C VAL A 160 -12.24 9.46 -11.29
N LYS A 161 -13.54 9.31 -11.59
CA LYS A 161 -14.22 8.02 -11.60
C LYS A 161 -14.26 7.45 -13.02
N SER A 162 -13.91 6.18 -13.15
CA SER A 162 -13.96 5.40 -14.37
C SER A 162 -14.79 4.13 -14.13
N PRO A 163 -16.09 4.13 -14.50
CA PRO A 163 -16.91 2.93 -14.42
C PRO A 163 -16.44 1.89 -15.44
N PHE A 164 -16.58 0.61 -15.10
CA PHE A 164 -16.31 -0.49 -16.01
C PHE A 164 -17.39 -1.57 -15.92
N SER A 165 -17.59 -2.29 -17.02
CA SER A 165 -18.41 -3.50 -17.06
C SER A 165 -17.62 -4.64 -17.68
N VAL A 166 -17.69 -5.82 -17.04
CA VAL A 166 -17.10 -7.06 -17.52
C VAL A 166 -18.24 -7.98 -17.94
N THR A 167 -18.15 -8.55 -19.13
CA THR A 167 -19.12 -9.53 -19.64
C THR A 167 -18.41 -10.85 -19.90
N TRP A 168 -19.13 -11.95 -19.74
CA TRP A 168 -18.66 -13.29 -20.09
C TRP A 168 -19.41 -13.74 -21.34
N LYS A 169 -18.67 -14.17 -22.36
CA LYS A 169 -19.21 -14.81 -23.57
C LYS A 169 -19.02 -16.31 -23.48
#